data_AF-A0A935H0W0-F1
#
_entry.id   AF-A0A935H0W0-F1
#
_cell.length_a   1.000
_cell.length_b   1.000
_cell.length_c   1.000
_cell.angle_alpha   90.00
_cell.angle_beta   90.00
_cell.angle_gamma   90.00
#
_symmetry.space_group_name_H-M   'P 1'
#
loop_
_entity.id
_entity.type
_entity.pdbx_description
1 polymer ?
#
loop_
_entity_poly.entity_id
_entity_poly.type
_entity_poly.pdbx_seq_one_letter_code
_entity_poly.pdbx_strand_id
1 'polypeptide(L)' 'MAGQVHALIDKLVQSRAKGNQTVANMVRTKLLLKGIKAQDWTPASQDDAEMLTRLRTIAKEMGVAL' A
#
# COMPACT_ATOMS: atom_id res chain seq x y z
N MET A 1 -2.01 -1.64 17.13
CA MET A 1 -1.64 -2.96 16.56
C MET A 1 -0.40 -2.73 15.71
N ALA A 2 0.33 -3.77 15.31
CA ALA A 2 1.49 -3.64 14.41
C ALA A 2 1.12 -4.25 13.05
N GLY A 3 1.71 -3.75 11.98
CA GLY A 3 1.56 -4.32 10.63
C GLY A 3 0.28 -3.97 9.88
N GLN A 4 -0.59 -3.07 10.38
CA GLN A 4 -1.74 -2.58 9.59
C GLN A 4 -1.30 -1.83 8.34
N VAL A 5 -0.21 -1.05 8.41
CA VAL A 5 0.33 -0.35 7.23
C VAL A 5 0.76 -1.36 6.16
N HIS A 6 1.48 -2.40 6.56
CA HIS A 6 1.88 -3.49 5.68
C HIS A 6 0.66 -4.21 5.06
N ALA A 7 -0.31 -4.59 5.89
CA ALA A 7 -1.53 -5.25 5.44
C ALA A 7 -2.34 -4.38 4.45
N LEU A 8 -2.39 -3.06 4.67
CA LEU A 8 -3.09 -2.14 3.79
C LEU A 8 -2.39 -1.99 2.43
N ILE A 9 -1.05 -1.92 2.43
CA ILE A 9 -0.23 -1.91 1.21
C ILE A 9 -0.48 -3.19 0.41
N ASP A 10 -0.43 -4.35 1.06
CA ASP A 10 -0.68 -5.63 0.40
C ASP A 10 -2.09 -5.71 -0.18
N LYS A 11 -3.11 -5.28 0.57
CA LYS A 11 -4.49 -5.24 0.08
C LYS A 11 -4.64 -4.31 -1.13
N LEU A 12 -4.00 -3.14 -1.12
CA LEU A 12 -3.99 -2.22 -2.26
C LEU A 12 -3.35 -2.87 -3.49
N VAL A 13 -2.17 -3.49 -3.32
CA VAL A 13 -1.44 -4.15 -4.40
C VAL A 13 -2.26 -5.29 -4.97
N GLN A 14 -2.81 -6.17 -4.13
CA GLN A 14 -3.65 -7.30 -4.56
C GLN A 14 -4.91 -6.84 -5.29
N SER A 15 -5.60 -5.82 -4.75
CA SER A 15 -6.84 -5.31 -5.35
C SER A 15 -6.61 -4.72 -6.75
N ARG A 16 -5.47 -4.08 -6.99
CA ARG A 16 -5.12 -3.52 -8.31
C ARG A 16 -4.54 -4.57 -9.24
N ALA A 17 -3.66 -5.43 -8.72
CA ALA A 17 -2.91 -6.39 -9.52
C ALA A 17 -3.78 -7.55 -10.01
N LYS A 18 -4.72 -8.04 -9.19
CA LYS A 18 -5.55 -9.22 -9.51
C LYS A 18 -4.72 -10.41 -10.03
N GLY A 19 -3.54 -10.63 -9.43
CA GLY A 19 -2.58 -11.67 -9.84
C GLY A 19 -1.59 -11.28 -10.94
N ASN A 20 -1.71 -10.10 -11.56
CA ASN A 20 -0.77 -9.63 -12.56
C ASN A 20 0.46 -8.98 -11.91
N GLN A 21 1.62 -9.62 -12.04
CA GLN A 21 2.88 -9.17 -11.42
C GLN A 21 3.36 -7.81 -11.95
N THR A 22 3.16 -7.51 -13.24
CA THR A 22 3.53 -6.21 -13.82
C THR A 22 2.71 -5.07 -13.19
N VAL A 23 1.40 -5.30 -12.99
CA VAL A 23 0.54 -4.32 -12.32
C VAL A 23 0.91 -4.19 -10.84
N ALA A 24 1.25 -5.29 -10.16
CA ALA A 24 1.73 -5.25 -8.78
C ALA A 24 2.99 -4.38 -8.63
N ASN A 25 3.96 -4.57 -9.53
CA ASN A 25 5.18 -3.75 -9.56
C ASN A 25 4.87 -2.29 -9.86
N MET A 26 3.97 -2.01 -10.81
CA MET A 26 3.55 -0.64 -11.12
C MET A 26 2.90 0.05 -9.92
N VAL A 27 2.08 -0.65 -9.14
CA VAL A 27 1.47 -0.12 -7.90
C VAL A 27 2.55 0.21 -6.87
N ARG A 28 3.51 -0.70 -6.64
CA ARG A 28 4.64 -0.47 -5.73
C ARG A 28 5.51 0.72 -6.18
N THR A 29 5.80 0.83 -7.47
CA THR A 29 6.50 1.98 -8.04
C THR A 29 5.72 3.27 -7.82
N LYS A 30 4.39 3.26 -8.01
CA LYS A 30 3.55 4.44 -7.76
C LYS A 30 3.54 4.86 -6.29
N LEU A 31 3.54 3.91 -5.36
CA LEU A 31 3.71 4.18 -3.93
C LEU A 31 5.07 4.83 -3.66
N LEU A 32 6.15 4.28 -4.24
CA LEU A 32 7.50 4.81 -4.10
C LEU A 32 7.60 6.25 -4.62
N LEU A 33 7.04 6.54 -5.79
CA LEU A 33 6.99 7.90 -6.36
C LEU A 33 6.18 8.87 -5.49
N LYS A 34 5.22 8.37 -4.71
CA LYS A 34 4.49 9.15 -3.71
C LYS A 34 5.21 9.19 -2.35
N GLY A 35 6.46 8.74 -2.26
CA GLY A 35 7.28 8.76 -1.05
C GLY A 35 6.98 7.63 -0.06
N ILE A 36 6.25 6.59 -0.47
CA ILE A 36 5.93 5.43 0.36
C ILE A 36 6.70 4.22 -0.15
N LYS A 37 7.76 3.86 0.56
CA LYS A 37 8.58 2.70 0.23
C LYS A 37 7.97 1.44 0.84
N ALA A 38 7.17 0.73 0.04
CA ALA A 38 6.40 -0.45 0.49
C ALA A 38 7.25 -1.52 1.20
N GLN A 39 8.48 -1.72 0.75
CA GLN A 39 9.44 -2.67 1.32
C GLN A 39 9.95 -2.33 2.74
N ASP A 40 9.75 -1.10 3.21
CA ASP A 40 10.19 -0.69 4.55
C ASP A 40 9.14 -1.08 5.62
N TRP A 41 7.94 -1.48 5.18
CA TRP A 41 6.88 -1.96 6.05
C TRP A 41 6.94 -3.47 6.14
N THR A 42 6.81 -3.97 7.36
CA THR A 42 6.76 -5.39 7.67
C THR A 42 5.54 -5.68 8.56
N PRO A 43 5.11 -6.94 8.69
CA PRO A 43 4.05 -7.29 9.64
C PRO A 43 4.35 -6.91 11.10
N ALA A 44 5.62 -6.71 11.45
CA ALA A 44 6.05 -6.31 12.79
C ALA A 44 6.28 -4.80 12.94
N SER A 45 6.19 -4.02 11.85
CA SER A 45 6.37 -2.57 11.89
C SER A 45 5.27 -1.92 12.73
N GLN A 46 5.64 -0.95 13.58
CA GLN A 46 4.66 -0.16 14.31
C GLN A 46 3.79 0.62 13.33
N ASP A 47 2.50 0.70 13.65
CA ASP A 47 1.56 1.42 12.80
C ASP A 47 1.65 2.92 13.01
N ASP A 48 1.56 3.65 11.90
CA ASP A 48 1.49 5.09 11.85
C ASP A 48 0.14 5.51 11.28
N ALA A 49 -0.65 6.24 12.08
CA ALA A 49 -1.97 6.71 11.70
C ALA A 49 -1.94 7.68 10.51
N GLU A 50 -0.88 8.47 10.36
CA GLU A 50 -0.68 9.36 9.23
C GLU A 50 -0.45 8.54 7.95
N MET A 51 0.39 7.50 8.04
CA MET A 51 0.66 6.60 6.92
C MET A 51 -0.59 5.84 6.46
N LEU A 52 -1.40 5.34 7.40
CA LEU A 52 -2.69 4.69 7.10
C LEU A 52 -3.64 5.64 6.37
N THR A 53 -3.73 6.89 6.81
CA THR A 53 -4.57 7.91 6.17
C THR A 53 -4.08 8.21 4.75
N ARG A 54 -2.77 8.38 4.58
CA ARG A 54 -2.15 8.63 3.27
C ARG A 54 -2.38 7.48 2.30
N LEU A 55 -2.21 6.24 2.73
CA LEU A 55 -2.47 5.05 1.92
C LEU A 55 -3.94 4.95 1.49
N ARG A 56 -4.89 5.27 2.37
CA ARG A 56 -6.32 5.32 2.02
C ARG A 56 -6.62 6.37 0.96
N THR A 57 -6.00 7.55 1.05
CA THR A 57 -6.15 8.59 0.02
C THR A 57 -5.62 8.12 -1.33
N ILE A 58 -4.43 7.51 -1.34
CA ILE A 58 -3.84 6.95 -2.57
C ILE A 58 -4.70 5.83 -3.14
N ALA A 59 -5.23 4.95 -2.30
CA ALA A 59 -6.15 3.90 -2.73
C ALA A 59 -7.38 4.47 -3.43
N LYS A 60 -8.00 5.51 -2.85
CA LYS A 60 -9.13 6.23 -3.46
C LYS A 60 -8.76 6.86 -4.81
N GLU A 61 -7.61 7.52 -4.91
CA GLU A 61 -7.11 8.05 -6.19
C GLU A 61 -6.89 6.95 -7.24
N MET A 62 -6.55 5.74 -6.79
CA MET A 62 -6.42 4.56 -7.64
C MET A 62 -7.75 3.83 -7.85
N GLY A 63 -8.89 4.40 -7.45
CA GLY A 63 -10.21 3.79 -7.62
C GLY A 63 -10.41 2.51 -6.81
N VAL A 64 -9.67 2.34 -5.71
CA VAL A 64 -9.79 1.20 -4.79
C VAL A 64 -10.39 1.67 -3.47
N ALA A 65 -11.46 1.01 -3.01
CA ALA A 65 -12.00 1.19 -1.67
C ALA A 65 -11.36 0.14 -0.73
N LEU A 66 -10.67 0.61 0.32
CA LEU A 66 -9.93 -0.23 1.28
C LEU A 66 -10.41 -0.09 2.72
#